data_AF-A0A9D4BDV4-F1
#
_entry.id   AF-A0A9D4BDV4-F1
#
_cell.length_a   1.000
_cell.length_b   1.000
_cell.length_c   1.000
_cell.angle_alpha   90.00
_cell.angle_beta   90.00
_cell.angle_gamma   90.00
#
_symmetry.space_group_name_H-M   'P 1'
#
loop_
_entity.id
_entity.type
_entity.pdbx_description
1 polymer ?
#
loop_
_entity_poly.entity_id
_entity_poly.type
_entity_poly.pdbx_seq_one_letter_code
_entity_poly.pdbx_strand_id
1 'polypeptide(L)'
;MVNTSMMKDHASEMDNTKMLYKTANLIRRRITDSTEEKKQIDTVTVTSTNEDVPNDLYSLIRWILVVPAEELQTEMRSRTVDRSALTISQNITYAFKTRRQVQHKPKHALATFRTQSVRENPQVLGLALRVHHDTRNKKLVHLLHAHDYCVPYSRALLLETSIANAVVENTR
;
A
#
# COMPACT_ATOMS: atom_id res chain seq x y z
N MET A 1 12.23 48.30 -6.93
CA MET A 1 11.29 47.87 -5.87
C MET A 1 10.77 46.50 -6.22
N VAL A 2 11.47 45.47 -5.77
CA VAL A 2 11.13 44.07 -6.01
C VAL A 2 11.20 43.39 -4.63
N ASN A 3 10.26 42.48 -4.36
CA ASN A 3 10.39 41.41 -3.36
C ASN A 3 10.07 41.66 -1.88
N THR A 4 8.93 42.24 -1.53
CA THR A 4 8.31 41.96 -0.21
C THR A 4 7.16 40.94 -0.32
N SER A 5 6.41 40.93 -1.43
CA SER A 5 5.40 39.90 -1.72
C SER A 5 6.07 38.55 -2.03
N MET A 6 6.96 38.50 -3.03
CA MET A 6 7.63 37.23 -3.41
C MET A 6 8.46 36.61 -2.28
N MET A 7 9.01 37.40 -1.35
CA MET A 7 9.73 36.85 -0.19
C MET A 7 8.79 36.26 0.87
N LYS A 8 7.58 36.82 1.04
CA LYS A 8 6.55 36.24 1.91
C LYS A 8 5.97 34.96 1.31
N ASP A 9 5.78 34.94 0.00
CA ASP A 9 5.27 33.77 -0.73
C ASP A 9 6.26 32.60 -0.65
N HIS A 10 7.56 32.85 -0.86
CA HIS A 10 8.61 31.82 -0.69
C HIS A 10 8.80 31.35 0.75
N ALA A 11 8.66 32.22 1.75
CA ALA A 11 8.72 31.83 3.15
C ALA A 11 7.52 30.93 3.52
N SER A 12 6.33 31.25 3.02
CA SER A 12 5.11 30.43 3.20
C SER A 12 5.22 29.07 2.51
N GLU A 13 5.74 29.01 1.28
CA GLU A 13 5.99 27.76 0.56
C GLU A 13 6.97 26.84 1.30
N MET A 14 8.04 27.41 1.85
CA MET A 14 9.03 26.66 2.63
C MET A 14 8.42 26.08 3.92
N ASP A 15 7.55 26.83 4.59
CA ASP A 15 6.88 26.35 5.80
C ASP A 15 5.81 25.28 5.50
N ASN A 16 5.08 25.40 4.39
CA ASN A 16 4.19 24.36 3.89
C ASN A 16 4.95 23.07 3.57
N THR A 17 6.11 23.18 2.94
CA THR A 17 6.97 22.02 2.62
C THR A 17 7.46 21.31 3.88
N LYS A 18 7.86 22.07 4.91
CA LYS A 18 8.25 21.50 6.22
C LYS A 18 7.07 20.78 6.88
N MET A 19 5.86 21.32 6.78
CA MET A 19 4.66 20.70 7.33
C MET A 19 4.36 19.38 6.62
N LEU A 20 4.41 19.34 5.29
CA LEU A 20 4.25 18.11 4.50
C LEU A 20 5.29 17.05 4.87
N TYR A 21 6.55 17.45 5.05
CA TYR A 21 7.61 16.54 5.48
C TYR A 21 7.35 15.95 6.88
N LYS A 22 6.88 16.77 7.82
CA LYS A 22 6.49 16.31 9.17
C LYS A 22 5.32 15.33 9.11
N THR A 23 4.28 15.65 8.34
CA THR A 23 3.12 14.77 8.13
C THR A 23 3.53 13.44 7.49
N ALA A 24 4.38 13.48 6.46
CA ALA A 24 4.90 12.27 5.83
C ALA A 24 5.66 11.39 6.85
N ASN A 25 6.51 11.97 7.69
CA ASN A 25 7.22 11.22 8.73
C ASN A 25 6.29 10.63 9.79
N LEU A 26 5.25 11.36 10.18
CA LEU A 26 4.22 10.86 11.10
C LEU A 26 3.53 9.62 10.52
N ILE A 27 3.03 9.72 9.28
CA ILE A 27 2.37 8.60 8.60
C ILE A 27 3.32 7.41 8.44
N ARG A 28 4.58 7.66 8.05
CA ARG A 28 5.60 6.59 7.94
C ARG A 28 5.83 5.87 9.27
N ARG A 29 5.87 6.60 10.38
CA ARG A 29 5.97 6.02 11.72
C ARG A 29 4.77 5.15 12.04
N ARG A 30 3.55 5.65 11.80
CA ARG A 30 2.30 4.89 12.02
C ARG A 30 2.22 3.60 11.21
N ILE A 31 2.63 3.63 9.94
CA ILE A 31 2.73 2.42 9.11
C ILE A 31 3.71 1.43 9.72
N THR A 32 4.87 1.90 10.18
CA THR A 32 5.90 1.05 10.82
C THR A 32 5.36 0.41 12.09
N ASP A 33 4.79 1.20 13.01
CA ASP A 33 4.27 0.74 14.29
C ASP A 33 3.19 -0.34 14.08
N SER A 34 2.21 -0.07 13.19
CA SER A 34 1.17 -1.06 12.86
C SER A 34 1.70 -2.35 12.23
N THR A 35 2.85 -2.28 11.55
CA THR A 35 3.45 -3.44 10.87
C THR A 35 4.20 -4.32 11.86
N GLU A 36 4.84 -3.73 12.86
CA GLU A 36 5.54 -4.45 13.92
C GLU A 36 4.55 -5.18 14.85
N GLU A 37 3.43 -4.54 15.20
CA GLU A 37 2.37 -5.13 16.04
C GLU A 37 1.73 -6.38 15.40
N LYS A 38 1.66 -6.45 14.07
CA LYS A 38 1.03 -7.57 13.35
C LYS A 38 1.98 -8.71 12.96
N LYS A 39 3.25 -8.69 13.37
CA LYS A 39 4.21 -9.78 13.08
C LYS A 39 3.87 -11.12 13.73
N GLN A 40 2.86 -11.16 14.60
CA GLN A 40 2.55 -12.29 15.48
C GLN A 40 1.47 -13.24 14.94
N ILE A 41 1.32 -13.36 13.61
CA ILE A 41 0.29 -14.21 13.01
C ILE A 41 0.97 -15.34 12.22
N ASP A 42 0.93 -16.55 12.79
CA ASP A 42 1.46 -17.81 12.20
C ASP A 42 0.63 -18.35 11.02
N THR A 43 -0.46 -17.66 10.69
CA THR A 43 -1.39 -18.05 9.62
C THR A 43 -1.59 -16.90 8.64
N VAL A 44 -1.57 -17.21 7.33
CA VAL A 44 -1.88 -16.24 6.27
C VAL A 44 -3.38 -15.93 6.34
N THR A 45 -3.76 -15.01 7.21
CA THR A 45 -5.11 -14.43 7.23
C THR A 45 -5.19 -13.39 6.11
N VAL A 46 -5.73 -13.81 4.97
CA VAL A 46 -6.03 -12.94 3.83
C VAL A 46 -7.33 -12.19 4.13
N THR A 47 -7.31 -11.29 5.11
CA THR A 47 -8.44 -10.40 5.38
C THR A 47 -8.11 -9.00 4.86
N SER A 48 -9.04 -8.38 4.14
CA SER A 48 -8.95 -6.98 3.74
C SER A 48 -9.87 -6.15 4.64
N THR A 49 -9.47 -5.99 5.89
CA THR A 49 -10.27 -5.24 6.87
C THR A 49 -9.69 -3.85 7.09
N ASN A 50 -10.50 -2.96 7.66
CA ASN A 50 -10.05 -1.62 8.05
C ASN A 50 -8.91 -1.68 9.09
N GLU A 51 -8.79 -2.80 9.82
CA GLU A 51 -7.73 -3.01 10.80
C GLU A 51 -6.35 -3.17 10.16
N ASP A 52 -6.27 -3.48 8.87
CA ASP A 52 -5.01 -3.76 8.16
C ASP A 52 -4.20 -2.52 7.80
N VAL A 53 -4.77 -1.34 8.06
CA VAL A 53 -4.18 -0.04 7.73
C VAL A 53 -4.22 0.87 8.96
N PRO A 54 -3.17 1.68 9.20
CA PRO A 54 -3.25 2.72 10.23
C PRO A 54 -4.40 3.70 10.00
N ASN A 55 -5.19 3.98 11.04
CA ASN A 55 -6.30 4.95 10.98
C ASN A 55 -5.86 6.33 10.49
N ASP A 56 -4.68 6.79 10.87
CA ASP A 56 -4.11 8.08 10.45
C ASP A 56 -3.89 8.11 8.93
N LEU A 57 -3.42 7.01 8.33
CA LEU A 57 -3.24 6.89 6.90
C LEU A 57 -4.60 6.85 6.19
N TYR A 58 -5.53 6.03 6.67
CA TYR A 58 -6.87 5.93 6.12
C TYR A 58 -7.57 7.30 6.12
N SER A 59 -7.53 8.02 7.24
CA SER A 59 -8.16 9.32 7.42
C SER A 59 -7.54 10.37 6.49
N LEU A 60 -6.21 10.39 6.38
CA LEU A 60 -5.51 11.28 5.46
C LEU A 60 -5.92 11.02 4.01
N ILE A 61 -5.95 9.76 3.57
CA ILE A 61 -6.37 9.42 2.20
C ILE A 61 -7.84 9.79 1.99
N ARG A 62 -8.71 9.51 2.96
CA ARG A 62 -10.12 9.87 2.89
C ARG A 62 -10.30 11.39 2.73
N TRP A 63 -9.52 12.20 3.45
CA TRP A 63 -9.51 13.67 3.32
C TRP A 63 -8.91 14.18 2.01
N ILE A 64 -8.01 13.42 1.40
CA ILE A 64 -7.50 13.73 0.05
C ILE A 64 -8.58 13.42 -1.01
N LEU A 65 -9.31 12.32 -0.85
CA LEU A 65 -10.36 11.91 -1.79
C LEU A 65 -11.63 12.76 -1.68
N VAL A 66 -11.98 13.16 -0.46
CA VAL A 66 -13.10 14.03 -0.15
C VAL A 66 -12.57 15.14 0.73
N VAL A 67 -12.65 16.37 0.23
CA VAL A 67 -12.25 17.58 0.96
C VAL A 67 -12.71 17.48 2.42
N PRO A 68 -11.87 17.84 3.41
CA PRO A 68 -12.27 17.81 4.81
C PRO A 68 -13.57 18.59 4.98
N ALA A 69 -14.65 17.89 5.34
CA ALA A 69 -15.92 18.57 5.62
C ALA A 69 -15.82 19.28 6.98
N GLU A 70 -16.37 20.49 7.07
CA GLU A 70 -16.46 21.25 8.33
C GLU A 70 -17.31 20.52 9.38
N GLU A 71 -18.21 19.63 8.94
CA GLU A 71 -18.99 18.73 9.78
C GLU A 71 -18.89 17.28 9.27
N LEU A 72 -18.83 16.32 10.20
CA LEU A 72 -18.61 14.90 9.94
C LEU A 72 -19.86 14.24 9.32
N GLN A 73 -20.21 14.61 8.09
CA GLN A 73 -21.44 14.12 7.46
C GLN A 73 -21.36 12.62 7.12
N THR A 74 -22.37 11.90 7.58
CA THR A 74 -22.50 10.45 7.51
C THR A 74 -23.45 10.04 6.37
N GLU A 75 -23.08 10.32 5.12
CA GLU A 75 -23.96 10.00 3.97
C GLU A 75 -23.50 8.78 3.16
N MET A 76 -24.45 8.06 2.56
CA MET A 76 -24.30 6.82 1.78
C MET A 76 -23.22 6.84 0.66
N ARG A 77 -22.78 8.02 0.19
CA ARG A 77 -21.61 8.19 -0.69
C ARG A 77 -20.28 7.81 -0.02
N SER A 78 -20.27 7.66 1.30
CA SER A 78 -19.13 7.23 2.12
C SER A 78 -18.61 5.86 1.67
N ARG A 79 -19.45 4.87 1.33
CA ARG A 79 -18.95 3.49 1.10
C ARG A 79 -17.96 3.36 -0.07
N THR A 80 -18.21 4.03 -1.19
CA THR A 80 -17.28 3.99 -2.34
C THR A 80 -15.99 4.73 -2.02
N VAL A 81 -16.10 5.88 -1.36
CA VAL A 81 -14.95 6.66 -0.89
C VAL A 81 -14.13 5.87 0.12
N ASP A 82 -14.79 5.22 1.09
CA ASP A 82 -14.19 4.40 2.12
C ASP A 82 -13.46 3.20 1.49
N ARG A 83 -14.09 2.54 0.51
CA ARG A 83 -13.46 1.46 -0.25
C ARG A 83 -12.22 1.94 -1.02
N SER A 84 -12.30 3.08 -1.70
CA SER A 84 -11.17 3.67 -2.42
C SER A 84 -10.06 4.09 -1.46
N ALA A 85 -10.40 4.74 -0.34
CA ALA A 85 -9.45 5.16 0.68
C ALA A 85 -8.73 3.95 1.29
N LEU A 86 -9.47 2.88 1.61
CA LEU A 86 -8.90 1.63 2.10
C LEU A 86 -7.96 1.00 1.08
N THR A 87 -8.38 0.88 -0.18
CA THR A 87 -7.59 0.30 -1.28
C THR A 87 -6.28 1.06 -1.48
N ILE A 88 -6.34 2.39 -1.56
CA ILE A 88 -5.14 3.23 -1.70
C ILE A 88 -4.24 3.08 -0.48
N SER A 89 -4.81 3.06 0.71
CA SER A 89 -4.02 2.95 1.94
C SER A 89 -3.34 1.58 2.06
N GLN A 90 -4.02 0.50 1.71
CA GLN A 90 -3.46 -0.85 1.64
C GLN A 90 -2.31 -0.91 0.63
N ASN A 91 -2.46 -0.25 -0.52
CA ASN A 91 -1.39 -0.16 -1.52
C ASN A 91 -0.19 0.67 -1.04
N ILE A 92 -0.42 1.77 -0.32
CA ILE A 92 0.66 2.56 0.30
C ILE A 92 1.40 1.72 1.35
N THR A 93 0.67 1.01 2.21
CA THR A 93 1.27 0.11 3.21
C THR A 93 2.05 -1.03 2.55
N TYR A 94 1.55 -1.58 1.45
CA TYR A 94 2.24 -2.62 0.67
C TYR A 94 3.52 -2.10 -0.01
N ALA A 95 3.46 -0.90 -0.60
CA ALA A 95 4.57 -0.26 -1.28
C ALA A 95 5.62 0.34 -0.31
N PHE A 96 5.25 0.53 0.96
CA PHE A 96 6.08 1.16 1.98
C PHE A 96 7.46 0.53 2.09
N LYS A 97 8.49 1.38 2.09
CA LYS A 97 9.89 0.98 2.29
C LYS A 97 10.39 1.49 3.63
N THR A 98 10.95 0.58 4.41
CA THR A 98 11.62 0.87 5.69
C THR A 98 12.84 1.77 5.48
N ARG A 99 13.27 2.48 6.53
CA ARG A 99 14.49 3.32 6.47
C ARG A 99 15.71 2.52 6.02
N ARG A 100 15.83 1.26 6.48
CA ARG A 100 16.89 0.32 6.07
C ARG A 100 16.87 0.04 4.56
N GLN A 101 15.68 -0.18 3.99
CA GLN A 101 15.55 -0.40 2.54
C GLN A 101 15.90 0.86 1.76
N VAL A 102 15.39 2.03 2.16
CA VAL A 102 15.69 3.30 1.45
C VAL A 102 17.17 3.66 1.50
N GLN A 103 17.85 3.39 2.61
CA GLN A 103 19.30 3.64 2.76
C GLN A 103 20.18 2.60 2.06
N HIS A 104 19.61 1.46 1.66
CA HIS A 104 20.36 0.42 0.97
C HIS A 104 20.74 0.89 -0.43
N LYS A 105 22.06 0.94 -0.70
CA LYS A 105 22.59 1.21 -2.04
C LYS A 105 22.53 -0.07 -2.87
N PRO A 106 21.67 -0.16 -3.88
CA PRO A 106 21.60 -1.35 -4.72
C PRO A 106 22.91 -1.55 -5.49
N LYS A 107 23.35 -2.80 -5.65
CA LYS A 107 24.54 -3.15 -6.45
C LYS A 107 24.32 -2.97 -7.96
N HIS A 108 23.06 -2.97 -8.40
CA HIS A 108 22.67 -2.84 -9.81
C HIS A 108 21.40 -1.98 -9.93
N ALA A 109 21.26 -1.26 -11.04
CA ALA A 109 20.12 -0.35 -11.30
C ALA A 109 18.75 -1.07 -11.30
N LEU A 110 18.72 -2.37 -11.58
CA LEU A 110 17.51 -3.20 -11.60
C LEU A 110 17.20 -3.88 -10.27
N ALA A 111 17.94 -3.59 -9.20
CA ALA A 111 17.69 -4.21 -7.92
C ALA A 111 16.35 -3.72 -7.34
N THR A 112 15.40 -4.63 -7.24
CA THR A 112 14.09 -4.36 -6.65
C THR A 112 14.16 -4.36 -5.13
N PHE A 113 13.49 -3.41 -4.47
CA PHE A 113 13.27 -3.52 -3.04
C PHE A 113 12.41 -4.74 -2.75
N ARG A 114 12.94 -5.70 -1.98
CA ARG A 114 12.14 -6.83 -1.48
C ARG A 114 10.95 -6.25 -0.73
N THR A 115 9.72 -6.55 -1.16
CA THR A 115 8.53 -6.24 -0.35
C THR A 115 8.67 -6.94 0.99
N GLN A 116 8.25 -6.27 2.06
CA GLN A 116 8.35 -6.83 3.40
C GLN A 116 7.43 -8.06 3.43
N SER A 117 8.02 -9.26 3.35
CA SER A 117 7.32 -10.53 3.09
C SER A 117 6.32 -10.95 4.16
N VAL A 118 6.15 -10.14 5.20
CA VAL A 118 5.24 -10.38 6.32
C VAL A 118 3.81 -9.97 5.97
N ARG A 119 3.60 -9.05 5.00
CA ARG A 119 2.26 -8.62 4.60
C ARG A 119 2.05 -8.84 3.11
N GLU A 120 1.28 -9.88 2.79
CA GLU A 120 0.66 -9.97 1.48
C GLU A 120 -0.53 -9.03 1.45
N ASN A 121 -0.65 -8.21 0.39
CA ASN A 121 -1.87 -7.43 0.18
C ASN A 121 -2.88 -8.31 -0.57
N PRO A 122 -4.04 -8.64 0.04
CA PRO A 122 -5.06 -9.48 -0.59
C PRO A 122 -5.48 -9.03 -1.99
N GLN A 123 -5.53 -7.72 -2.23
CA GLN A 123 -5.96 -7.16 -3.51
C GLN A 123 -4.90 -7.41 -4.59
N VAL A 124 -3.64 -7.13 -4.27
CA VAL A 124 -2.47 -7.35 -5.15
C VAL A 124 -2.28 -8.84 -5.44
N LEU A 125 -2.55 -9.69 -4.44
CA LEU A 125 -2.49 -11.14 -4.55
C LEU A 125 -3.63 -11.68 -5.41
N GLY A 126 -4.87 -11.32 -5.06
CA GLY A 126 -6.07 -11.74 -5.77
C GLY A 126 -6.05 -11.33 -7.23
N LEU A 127 -5.53 -10.13 -7.55
CA LEU A 127 -5.37 -9.70 -8.94
C LEU A 127 -4.39 -10.60 -9.70
N ALA A 128 -3.24 -10.94 -9.12
CA ALA A 128 -2.28 -11.83 -9.77
C ALA A 128 -2.86 -13.22 -10.04
N LEU A 129 -3.51 -13.81 -9.03
CA LEU A 129 -4.16 -15.12 -9.14
C LEU A 129 -5.28 -15.09 -10.17
N ARG A 130 -6.14 -14.06 -10.13
CA ARG A 130 -7.27 -13.93 -11.05
C ARG A 130 -6.81 -13.78 -12.50
N VAL A 131 -5.85 -12.90 -12.75
CA VAL A 131 -5.31 -12.69 -14.10
C VAL A 131 -4.59 -13.94 -14.59
N HIS A 132 -3.82 -14.61 -13.72
CA HIS A 132 -3.14 -15.84 -14.08
C HIS A 132 -4.14 -16.95 -14.42
N HIS A 133 -5.14 -17.17 -13.58
CA HIS A 133 -6.19 -18.15 -13.79
C HIS A 133 -6.95 -17.93 -15.11
N ASP A 134 -7.37 -16.69 -15.38
CA ASP A 134 -8.23 -16.38 -16.53
C ASP A 134 -7.46 -16.36 -17.86
N THR A 135 -6.17 -15.97 -17.84
CA THR A 135 -5.41 -15.74 -19.09
C THR A 135 -4.26 -16.72 -19.30
N ARG A 136 -3.76 -17.33 -18.23
CA ARG A 136 -2.48 -18.09 -18.18
C ARG A 136 -1.30 -17.33 -18.81
N ASN A 137 -1.38 -16.01 -18.91
CA ASN A 137 -0.41 -15.20 -19.63
C ASN A 137 0.62 -14.61 -18.65
N LYS A 138 1.79 -15.26 -18.59
CA LYS A 138 2.92 -14.82 -17.77
C LYS A 138 3.35 -13.38 -18.08
N LYS A 139 3.31 -12.94 -19.34
CA LYS A 139 3.72 -11.57 -19.72
C LYS A 139 2.76 -10.52 -19.15
N LEU A 140 1.47 -10.81 -19.11
CA LEU A 140 0.47 -9.91 -18.54
C LEU A 140 0.66 -9.73 -17.03
N VAL A 141 0.91 -10.83 -16.30
CA VAL A 141 1.23 -10.77 -14.87
C VAL A 141 2.53 -10.00 -14.63
N HIS A 142 3.55 -10.18 -15.47
CA HIS A 142 4.78 -9.37 -15.36
C HIS A 142 4.56 -7.89 -15.62
N LEU A 143 3.71 -7.53 -16.59
CA LEU A 143 3.35 -6.14 -16.87
C LEU A 143 2.66 -5.51 -15.66
N LEU A 144 1.66 -6.18 -15.10
CA LEU A 144 0.93 -5.69 -13.92
C LEU A 144 1.85 -5.59 -12.70
N HIS A 145 2.76 -6.54 -12.52
CA HIS A 145 3.75 -6.50 -11.45
C HIS A 145 4.73 -5.34 -11.62
N ALA A 146 5.17 -5.03 -12.85
CA ALA A 146 6.06 -3.91 -13.14
C ALA A 146 5.45 -2.54 -12.77
N HIS A 147 4.12 -2.47 -12.67
CA HIS A 147 3.38 -1.28 -12.21
C HIS A 147 2.89 -1.40 -10.76
N ASP A 148 3.46 -2.31 -9.96
CA ASP A 148 3.11 -2.56 -8.55
C ASP A 148 1.62 -2.94 -8.33
N TYR A 149 0.91 -3.40 -9.36
CA TYR A 149 -0.50 -3.80 -9.24
C TYR A 149 -0.69 -5.23 -8.75
N CYS A 150 0.27 -6.13 -9.00
CA CYS A 150 0.15 -7.53 -8.63
C CYS A 150 1.46 -8.13 -8.11
N VAL A 151 1.38 -9.28 -7.45
CA VAL A 151 2.56 -10.02 -6.99
C VAL A 151 3.34 -10.61 -8.17
N PRO A 152 4.64 -10.95 -8.02
CA PRO A 152 5.41 -11.61 -9.06
C PRO A 152 4.75 -12.92 -9.49
N TYR A 153 4.86 -13.25 -10.78
CA TYR A 153 4.32 -14.50 -11.34
C TYR A 153 4.75 -15.75 -10.55
N SER A 154 6.02 -15.81 -10.13
CA SER A 154 6.54 -16.92 -9.32
C SER A 154 5.78 -17.08 -7.99
N ARG A 155 5.37 -15.98 -7.36
CA ARG A 155 4.59 -16.02 -6.12
C ARG A 155 3.16 -16.50 -6.38
N ALA A 156 2.52 -16.02 -7.45
CA ALA A 156 1.19 -16.47 -7.86
C ALA A 156 1.18 -18.00 -8.11
N LEU A 157 2.16 -18.51 -8.87
CA LEU A 157 2.29 -19.94 -9.16
C LEU A 157 2.51 -20.80 -7.91
N LEU A 158 3.36 -20.33 -6.98
CA LEU A 158 3.58 -21.01 -5.70
C LEU A 158 2.29 -21.13 -4.89
N LEU A 159 1.48 -20.06 -4.87
CA LEU A 159 0.22 -20.05 -4.13
C LEU A 159 -0.83 -20.93 -4.78
N GLU A 160 -0.98 -20.90 -6.11
CA GLU A 160 -1.87 -21.83 -6.81
C GLU A 160 -1.50 -23.29 -6.56
N THR A 161 -0.20 -23.61 -6.61
CA THR A 161 0.30 -24.96 -6.32
C THR A 161 0.00 -25.35 -4.86
N SER A 162 0.21 -24.43 -3.91
CA SER A 162 -0.12 -24.67 -2.50
C SER A 162 -1.61 -24.92 -2.29
N ILE A 163 -2.48 -24.16 -2.97
CA ILE A 163 -3.94 -24.35 -2.90
C ILE A 163 -4.32 -25.69 -3.51
N ALA A 164 -3.78 -26.04 -4.68
CA ALA A 164 -4.04 -27.31 -5.33
C ALA A 164 -3.61 -28.51 -4.46
N ASN A 165 -2.43 -28.44 -3.85
CA ASN A 165 -1.95 -29.48 -2.94
C ASN A 165 -2.85 -29.62 -1.70
N ALA A 166 -3.23 -28.49 -1.09
CA ALA A 166 -4.13 -28.52 0.07
C ALA A 166 -5.51 -29.12 -0.27
N VAL A 167 -6.02 -28.89 -1.47
CA VAL A 167 -7.27 -29.52 -1.94
C VAL A 167 -7.06 -31.03 -2.07
N VAL A 168 -5.98 -31.47 -2.73
CA VAL A 168 -5.67 -32.90 -2.90
C VAL A 168 -5.54 -33.62 -1.55
N GLU A 169 -4.84 -33.00 -0.58
CA GLU A 169 -4.67 -33.53 0.77
C GLU A 169 -5.99 -33.65 1.54
N ASN A 170 -6.92 -32.71 1.36
CA ASN A 170 -8.24 -32.75 2.02
C ASN A 170 -9.28 -33.65 1.32
N THR A 171 -9.03 -34.08 0.09
CA THR A 171 -9.88 -35.04 -0.65
C THR A 171 -9.47 -36.50 -0.52
N ARG A 172 -8.37 -36.78 0.19
CA ARG A 172 -7.92 -38.14 0.54
C ARG A 172 -8.43 -38.54 1.92
#